data_AF-A0AAW2LY30-F1
#
_entry.id   AF-A0AAW2LY30-F1
#
_cell.length_a   1.000
_cell.length_b   1.000
_cell.length_c   1.000
_cell.angle_alpha   90.00
_cell.angle_beta   90.00
_cell.angle_gamma   90.00
#
_symmetry.space_group_name_H-M   'P 1'
#
loop_
_entity.id
_entity.type
_entity.pdbx_description
1 polymer ?
#
loop_
_entity_poly.entity_id
_entity_poly.type
_entity_poly.pdbx_seq_one_letter_code
_entity_poly.pdbx_strand_id
1 'polypeptide(L)'
;MCAGLIGLLTNLANVASDMAGKAVKSVAKAVGEYQYPWGEKLAKYKDELSKGVWGYWELGAWKPLSISARRRARLRKEVLLAGADWEFDPERKEMRTKRKGHKVDRLAAEKRERTAELMEAMPQMLADYRKRRWERKMKAEDDAAKKALQE
;
A
#
# COMPACT_ATOMS: atom_id res chain seq x y z
N MET A 1 55.27 -58.18 -20.50
CA MET A 1 54.56 -56.88 -20.63
C MET A 1 53.32 -56.88 -19.74
N CYS A 2 53.44 -56.80 -18.41
CA CYS A 2 52.25 -56.89 -17.52
C CYS A 2 52.22 -55.89 -16.34
N ALA A 3 53.12 -54.89 -16.31
CA ALA A 3 53.14 -53.92 -15.20
C ALA A 3 52.19 -52.71 -15.39
N GLY A 4 51.77 -52.40 -16.62
CA GLY A 4 50.93 -51.23 -16.92
C GLY A 4 49.43 -51.42 -16.66
N LEU A 5 48.95 -52.67 -16.64
CA LEU A 5 47.51 -52.99 -16.46
C LEU A 5 47.06 -52.95 -14.99
N ILE A 6 47.98 -53.23 -14.05
CA ILE A 6 47.67 -53.23 -12.61
C ILE A 6 47.49 -51.79 -12.09
N GLY A 7 48.33 -50.84 -12.56
CA GLY A 7 48.24 -49.43 -12.16
C GLY A 7 47.00 -48.69 -12.69
N LEU A 8 46.44 -49.13 -13.82
CA LEU A 8 45.23 -48.54 -14.39
C LEU A 8 43.97 -49.01 -13.63
N LEU A 9 43.96 -50.27 -13.19
CA LEU A 9 42.88 -50.86 -12.39
C LEU A 9 42.80 -50.27 -10.97
N THR A 10 43.94 -49.98 -10.33
CA THR A 10 43.96 -49.35 -8.99
C THR A 10 43.50 -47.88 -9.03
N ASN A 11 43.84 -47.13 -10.08
CA ASN A 11 43.36 -45.76 -10.26
C ASN A 11 41.86 -45.71 -10.54
N LEU A 12 41.32 -46.63 -11.35
CA LEU A 12 39.88 -46.72 -11.59
C LEU A 12 39.09 -47.05 -10.32
N ALA A 13 39.60 -47.94 -9.47
CA ALA A 13 38.98 -48.26 -8.19
C ALA A 13 38.99 -47.06 -7.22
N ASN A 14 40.08 -46.30 -7.16
CA ASN A 14 40.17 -45.09 -6.34
C ASN A 14 39.20 -43.99 -6.80
N VAL A 15 39.10 -43.74 -8.12
CA VAL A 15 38.14 -42.77 -8.67
C VAL A 15 36.69 -43.20 -8.40
N ALA A 16 36.38 -44.50 -8.49
CA ALA A 16 35.04 -45.01 -8.16
C ALA A 16 34.69 -44.82 -6.68
N SER A 17 35.63 -45.06 -5.77
CA SER A 17 35.44 -44.86 -4.33
C SER A 17 35.21 -43.38 -3.95
N ASP A 18 35.91 -42.46 -4.61
CA ASP A 18 35.79 -41.03 -4.38
C ASP A 18 34.48 -40.46 -4.98
N MET A 19 34.05 -40.97 -6.14
CA MET A 19 32.75 -40.66 -6.74
C MET A 19 31.57 -41.20 -5.90
N ALA A 20 31.71 -42.40 -5.33
CA ALA A 20 30.72 -42.95 -4.41
C ALA A 20 30.67 -42.16 -3.10
N GLY A 21 31.82 -41.76 -2.54
CA GLY A 21 31.88 -40.90 -1.35
C GLY A 21 31.26 -39.52 -1.57
N LYS A 22 31.42 -38.94 -2.76
CA LYS A 22 30.76 -37.69 -3.18
C LYS A 22 29.25 -37.86 -3.32
N ALA A 23 28.79 -38.97 -3.90
CA ALA A 23 27.37 -39.27 -4.05
C ALA A 23 26.67 -39.52 -2.69
N VAL A 24 27.33 -40.21 -1.76
CA VAL A 24 26.78 -40.43 -0.41
C VAL A 24 26.72 -39.12 0.38
N LYS A 25 27.73 -38.25 0.26
CA LYS A 25 27.71 -36.90 0.85
C LYS A 25 26.62 -36.01 0.23
N SER A 26 26.37 -36.09 -1.08
CA SER A 26 25.29 -35.34 -1.71
C SER A 26 23.91 -35.84 -1.32
N VAL A 27 23.74 -37.15 -1.11
CA VAL A 27 22.47 -37.73 -0.63
C VAL A 27 22.24 -37.40 0.84
N ALA A 28 23.25 -37.51 1.71
CA ALA A 28 23.14 -37.11 3.11
C ALA A 28 22.85 -35.60 3.27
N LYS A 29 23.47 -34.78 2.42
CA LYS A 29 23.18 -33.35 2.34
C LYS A 29 21.76 -33.10 1.83
N ALA A 30 21.30 -33.82 0.81
CA ALA A 30 19.93 -33.73 0.31
C ALA A 30 18.87 -34.16 1.33
N VAL A 31 19.14 -35.16 2.18
CA VAL A 31 18.22 -35.64 3.22
C VAL A 31 18.21 -34.69 4.44
N GLY A 32 19.37 -34.15 4.82
CA GLY A 32 19.48 -33.16 5.91
C GLY A 32 18.95 -31.77 5.56
N GLU A 33 19.23 -31.28 4.34
CA GLU A 33 18.68 -30.02 3.80
C GLU A 33 17.17 -30.11 3.56
N TYR A 34 16.62 -31.32 3.32
CA TYR A 34 15.17 -31.49 3.16
C TYR A 34 14.41 -31.26 4.47
N GLN A 35 15.04 -31.56 5.60
CA GLN A 35 14.38 -31.51 6.89
C GLN A 35 14.13 -30.06 7.34
N TYR A 36 15.04 -29.13 7.05
CA TYR A 36 14.92 -27.71 7.43
C TYR A 36 15.59 -26.72 6.44
N PRO A 37 15.12 -26.63 5.18
CA PRO A 37 15.71 -25.77 4.15
C PRO A 37 15.57 -24.27 4.42
N TRP A 38 14.84 -23.89 5.48
CA TRP A 38 14.69 -22.49 5.88
C TRP A 38 15.85 -22.00 6.76
N GLY A 39 16.58 -22.88 7.47
CA GLY A 39 17.68 -22.46 8.35
C GLY A 39 18.81 -21.74 7.60
N GLU A 40 19.24 -22.30 6.47
CA GLU A 40 20.27 -21.70 5.62
C GLU A 40 19.78 -20.41 4.94
N LYS A 41 18.50 -20.39 4.50
CA LYS A 41 17.90 -19.19 3.92
C LYS A 41 17.74 -18.09 4.97
N LEU A 42 17.41 -18.44 6.21
CA LEU A 42 17.29 -17.50 7.32
C LEU A 42 18.66 -16.91 7.66
N ALA A 43 19.70 -17.73 7.77
CA ALA A 43 21.07 -17.28 8.01
C ALA A 43 21.55 -16.33 6.90
N LYS A 44 21.28 -16.65 5.63
CA LYS A 44 21.64 -15.82 4.48
C LYS A 44 20.98 -14.43 4.49
N TYR A 45 19.72 -14.35 4.90
CA TYR A 45 18.94 -13.11 4.84
C TYR A 45 18.78 -12.43 6.20
N LYS A 46 19.42 -12.93 7.27
CA LYS A 46 19.26 -12.42 8.64
C LYS A 46 19.55 -10.93 8.74
N ASP A 47 20.67 -10.49 8.19
CA ASP A 47 21.10 -9.08 8.25
C ASP A 47 20.14 -8.16 7.49
N GLU A 48 19.50 -8.67 6.44
CA GLU A 48 18.52 -7.95 5.63
C GLU A 48 17.14 -7.96 6.29
N LEU A 49 16.77 -9.05 6.96
CA LEU A 49 15.54 -9.16 7.74
C LEU A 49 15.54 -8.18 8.92
N SER A 50 16.69 -7.97 9.56
CA SER A 50 16.87 -7.01 10.65
C SER A 50 16.72 -5.54 10.22
N LYS A 51 16.95 -5.20 8.94
CA LYS A 51 16.79 -3.83 8.41
C LYS A 51 15.31 -3.39 8.30
N GLY A 52 14.37 -4.33 8.51
CA GLY A 52 12.94 -4.08 8.54
C GLY A 52 12.17 -4.63 7.35
N VAL A 53 10.86 -4.34 7.31
CA VAL A 53 9.94 -5.01 6.36
C VAL A 53 9.89 -4.36 4.98
N TRP A 54 10.07 -3.05 4.88
CA TRP A 54 9.74 -2.29 3.66
C TRP A 54 10.99 -1.77 2.91
N GLY A 55 12.16 -1.88 3.53
CA GLY A 55 13.37 -1.19 3.13
C GLY A 55 13.96 -0.44 4.32
N TYR A 56 15.05 0.26 4.06
CA TYR A 56 15.70 1.09 5.05
C TYR A 56 16.01 2.46 4.46
N TRP A 57 16.06 3.46 5.33
CA TRP A 57 16.45 4.81 4.97
C TRP A 57 17.97 4.93 5.08
N GLU A 58 18.63 5.19 3.95
CA GLU A 58 20.07 5.46 3.93
C GLU A 58 20.35 6.64 3.02
N LEU A 59 21.17 7.59 3.50
CA LEU A 59 21.70 8.71 2.71
C LEU A 59 20.62 9.51 1.95
N GLY A 60 19.45 9.71 2.57
CA GLY A 60 18.36 10.50 2.00
C GLY A 60 17.52 9.78 0.94
N ALA A 61 17.78 8.49 0.69
CA ALA A 61 16.99 7.67 -0.21
C ALA A 61 16.42 6.45 0.50
N TRP A 62 15.23 6.03 0.06
CA TRP A 62 14.67 4.75 0.48
C TRP A 62 15.29 3.64 -0.36
N LYS A 63 16.08 2.75 0.26
CA LYS A 63 16.63 1.58 -0.42
C LYS A 63 15.73 0.36 -0.19
N PRO A 64 15.37 -0.39 -1.25
CA PRO A 64 14.64 -1.64 -1.10
C PRO A 64 15.54 -2.71 -0.48
N LEU A 65 14.92 -3.71 0.13
CA LEU A 65 15.63 -4.90 0.61
C LEU A 65 16.14 -5.74 -0.56
N SER A 66 17.22 -6.49 -0.34
CA SER A 66 17.73 -7.46 -1.32
C SER A 66 16.77 -8.65 -1.54
N ILE A 67 15.89 -8.93 -0.57
CA ILE A 67 14.88 -9.98 -0.65
C ILE A 67 13.52 -9.42 -1.08
N SER A 68 12.87 -10.08 -2.03
CA SER A 68 11.50 -9.74 -2.40
C SER A 68 10.50 -10.13 -1.31
N ALA A 69 9.46 -9.31 -1.14
CA ALA A 69 8.41 -9.56 -0.14
C ALA A 69 7.79 -10.96 -0.26
N ARG A 70 7.65 -11.47 -1.49
CA ARG A 70 7.14 -12.83 -1.75
C ARG A 70 8.06 -13.91 -1.18
N ARG A 71 9.38 -13.78 -1.38
CA ARG A 71 10.37 -14.73 -0.84
C ARG A 71 10.39 -14.67 0.68
N ARG A 72 10.32 -13.47 1.26
CA ARG A 72 10.19 -13.30 2.72
C ARG A 72 8.95 -13.99 3.28
N ALA A 73 7.76 -13.80 2.69
CA ALA A 73 6.53 -14.43 3.16
C ALA A 73 6.59 -15.97 3.07
N ARG A 74 7.25 -16.51 2.04
CA ARG A 74 7.50 -17.97 1.93
C ARG A 74 8.40 -18.46 3.06
N LEU A 75 9.48 -17.75 3.38
CA LEU A 75 10.35 -18.08 4.51
C LEU A 75 9.59 -18.01 5.84
N ARG A 76 8.83 -16.94 6.07
CA ARG A 76 7.98 -16.79 7.26
C ARG A 76 7.01 -17.96 7.40
N LYS A 77 6.39 -18.40 6.30
CA LYS A 77 5.52 -19.59 6.29
C LYS A 77 6.28 -20.87 6.64
N GLU A 78 7.46 -21.10 6.06
CA GLU A 78 8.30 -22.28 6.34
C GLU A 78 8.72 -22.33 7.82
N VAL A 79 9.12 -21.19 8.40
CA VAL A 79 9.53 -21.08 9.81
C VAL A 79 8.37 -21.30 10.78
N LEU A 80 7.22 -20.66 10.53
CA LEU A 80 6.03 -20.82 11.38
C LEU A 80 5.46 -22.25 11.30
N LEU A 81 5.54 -22.92 10.14
CA LEU A 81 5.13 -24.32 10.01
C LEU A 81 6.04 -25.28 10.79
N ALA A 82 7.31 -24.93 10.95
CA ALA A 82 8.26 -25.66 11.79
C ALA A 82 8.06 -25.38 13.30
N GLY A 83 7.13 -24.50 13.66
CA GLY A 83 6.85 -24.13 15.06
C GLY A 83 7.87 -23.16 15.68
N ALA A 84 8.73 -22.53 14.86
CA ALA A 84 9.67 -21.51 15.32
C ALA A 84 9.04 -20.11 15.23
N ASP A 85 9.47 -19.21 16.13
CA ASP A 85 8.96 -17.84 16.20
C ASP A 85 9.60 -16.91 15.16
N TRP A 86 8.82 -15.91 14.73
CA TRP A 86 9.24 -14.92 13.72
C TRP A 86 9.37 -13.52 14.32
N GLU A 87 10.60 -13.14 14.67
CA GLU A 87 10.92 -11.91 15.42
C GLU A 87 11.13 -10.65 14.55
N PHE A 88 11.25 -10.81 13.23
CA PHE A 88 11.71 -9.73 12.34
C PHE A 88 10.62 -8.73 11.90
N ASP A 89 9.34 -9.08 12.07
CA ASP A 89 8.23 -8.25 11.57
C ASP A 89 7.56 -7.49 12.72
N PRO A 90 7.34 -6.16 12.59
CA PRO A 90 6.62 -5.41 13.59
C PRO A 90 5.16 -5.85 13.67
N GLU A 91 4.54 -5.63 14.83
CA GLU A 91 3.15 -5.95 15.06
C GLU A 91 2.22 -5.19 14.10
N ARG A 92 1.11 -5.85 13.74
CA ARG A 92 0.14 -5.28 12.82
C ARG A 92 -0.56 -4.09 13.47
N LYS A 93 -0.47 -2.92 12.85
CA LYS A 93 -1.22 -1.73 13.26
C LYS A 93 -2.72 -1.96 13.18
N GLU A 94 -3.45 -1.35 14.12
CA GLU A 94 -4.91 -1.33 14.13
C GLU A 94 -5.51 -0.71 12.85
N MET A 95 -6.62 -1.29 12.40
CA MET A 95 -7.35 -0.82 11.22
C MET A 95 -8.16 0.44 11.53
N ARG A 96 -8.17 1.42 10.62
CA ARG A 96 -8.99 2.64 10.76
C ARG A 96 -10.44 2.37 10.38
N THR A 97 -11.35 2.46 11.35
CA THR A 97 -12.80 2.19 11.19
C THR A 97 -13.66 3.45 11.04
N LYS A 98 -13.13 4.54 10.46
CA LYS A 98 -13.90 5.80 10.29
C LYS A 98 -14.67 5.81 8.97
N ARG A 99 -16.00 5.98 9.02
CA ARG A 99 -16.84 6.19 7.83
C ARG A 99 -16.91 7.68 7.46
N LYS A 100 -16.78 8.00 6.17
CA LYS A 100 -16.73 9.40 5.66
C LYS A 100 -18.11 10.09 5.66
N GLY A 101 -19.18 9.32 5.47
CA GLY A 101 -20.53 9.82 5.19
C GLY A 101 -20.63 10.47 3.80
N HIS A 102 -21.85 10.58 3.26
CA HIS A 102 -22.06 11.31 2.01
C HIS A 102 -22.06 12.82 2.28
N LYS A 103 -21.48 13.59 1.35
CA LYS A 103 -21.45 15.06 1.43
C LYS A 103 -22.87 15.65 1.43
N VAL A 104 -23.76 15.06 0.63
CA VAL A 104 -25.15 15.52 0.49
C VAL A 104 -25.90 15.42 1.82
N ASP A 105 -25.79 14.29 2.51
CA ASP A 105 -26.47 14.06 3.79
C ASP A 105 -25.97 15.01 4.87
N ARG A 106 -24.66 15.30 4.88
CA ARG A 106 -24.06 16.28 5.80
C ARG A 106 -24.64 17.68 5.60
N LEU A 107 -24.79 18.11 4.35
CA LEU A 107 -25.29 19.45 4.00
C LEU A 107 -26.82 19.54 3.99
N ALA A 108 -27.52 18.42 4.15
CA ALA A 108 -28.97 18.40 4.03
C ALA A 108 -29.65 19.16 5.17
N ALA A 109 -29.10 19.12 6.39
CA ALA A 109 -29.61 19.90 7.53
C ALA A 109 -29.46 21.41 7.27
N GLU A 110 -28.24 21.84 6.95
CA GLU A 110 -27.91 23.25 6.64
C GLU A 110 -28.79 23.81 5.51
N LYS A 111 -29.04 23.01 4.47
CA LYS A 111 -29.92 23.44 3.36
C LYS A 111 -31.37 23.61 3.80
N ARG A 112 -31.88 22.83 4.75
CA ARG A 112 -33.26 22.97 5.26
C ARG A 112 -33.40 24.22 6.11
N GLU A 113 -32.43 24.51 6.97
CA GLU A 113 -32.37 25.73 7.78
C GLU A 113 -32.34 26.98 6.91
N ARG A 114 -31.42 27.03 5.94
CA ARG A 114 -31.34 28.13 4.97
C ARG A 114 -32.63 28.32 4.19
N THR A 115 -33.33 27.23 3.90
CA THR A 115 -34.63 27.31 3.21
C THR A 115 -35.67 27.99 4.11
N ALA A 116 -35.72 27.65 5.40
CA ALA A 116 -36.62 28.29 6.36
C ALA A 116 -36.34 29.80 6.50
N GLU A 117 -35.07 30.19 6.66
CA GLU A 117 -34.64 31.59 6.73
C GLU A 117 -35.08 32.39 5.48
N LEU A 118 -34.91 31.81 4.29
CA LEU A 118 -35.34 32.44 3.03
C LEU A 118 -36.86 32.58 2.93
N MET A 119 -37.62 31.63 3.47
CA MET A 119 -39.08 31.71 3.51
C MET A 119 -39.56 32.80 4.46
N GLU A 120 -38.90 32.97 5.61
CA GLU A 120 -39.19 34.07 6.55
C GLU A 120 -38.86 35.44 5.96
N ALA A 121 -37.76 35.56 5.21
CA ALA A 121 -37.35 36.79 4.55
C ALA A 121 -38.17 37.12 3.28
N MET A 122 -38.97 36.17 2.77
CA MET A 122 -39.68 36.29 1.50
C MET A 122 -40.65 37.49 1.42
N PRO A 123 -41.49 37.78 2.44
CA PRO A 123 -42.41 38.91 2.39
C PRO A 123 -41.70 40.27 2.23
N GLN A 124 -40.55 40.42 2.92
CA GLN A 124 -39.74 41.63 2.81
C GLN A 124 -39.13 41.75 1.42
N MET A 125 -38.55 40.67 0.89
CA MET A 125 -37.99 40.66 -0.47
C MET A 125 -39.04 41.00 -1.54
N LEU A 126 -40.30 40.54 -1.37
CA LEU A 126 -41.40 40.91 -2.26
C LEU A 126 -41.80 42.38 -2.16
N ALA A 127 -41.84 42.93 -0.94
CA ALA A 127 -42.10 44.36 -0.72
C ALA A 127 -41.02 45.22 -1.40
N ASP A 128 -39.75 44.86 -1.23
CA ASP A 128 -38.61 45.56 -1.83
C ASP A 128 -38.62 45.46 -3.36
N TYR A 129 -39.01 44.31 -3.92
CA TYR A 129 -39.17 44.15 -5.37
C TYR A 129 -40.30 45.03 -5.92
N ARG A 130 -41.47 45.03 -5.26
CA ARG A 130 -42.61 45.87 -5.65
C ARG A 130 -42.24 47.35 -5.60
N LYS A 131 -41.57 47.79 -4.54
CA LYS A 131 -41.10 49.17 -4.38
C LYS A 131 -40.16 49.58 -5.51
N ARG A 132 -39.12 48.79 -5.79
CA ARG A 132 -38.17 49.05 -6.90
C ARG A 132 -38.85 49.11 -8.26
N ARG A 133 -39.84 48.25 -8.52
CA ARG A 133 -40.58 48.27 -9.78
C ARG A 133 -41.43 49.54 -9.92
N TRP A 134 -42.03 49.97 -8.81
CA TRP A 134 -42.84 51.19 -8.78
C TRP A 134 -41.99 52.46 -8.95
N GLU A 135 -40.87 52.57 -8.23
CA GLU A 135 -39.92 53.68 -8.37
C GLU A 135 -39.39 53.83 -9.80
N ARG A 136 -39.06 52.71 -10.46
CA ARG A 136 -38.65 52.73 -11.88
C ARG A 136 -39.76 53.26 -12.80
N LYS A 137 -41.01 52.87 -12.53
CA LYS A 137 -42.16 53.33 -13.31
C LYS A 137 -42.35 54.84 -13.14
N MET A 138 -42.38 55.32 -11.90
CA MET A 138 -42.53 56.75 -11.59
C MET A 138 -41.41 57.57 -12.25
N LYS A 139 -40.16 57.11 -12.13
CA LYS A 139 -39.02 57.78 -12.77
C LYS A 139 -39.17 57.85 -14.30
N ALA A 140 -39.63 56.78 -14.93
CA ALA A 140 -39.84 56.76 -16.38
C ALA A 140 -40.97 57.71 -16.82
N GLU A 141 -42.04 57.82 -16.03
CA GLU A 141 -43.14 58.78 -16.26
C GLU A 141 -42.67 60.22 -16.06
N ASP A 142 -41.89 60.50 -15.01
CA ASP A 142 -41.29 61.81 -14.75
C ASP A 142 -40.31 62.23 -15.86
N ASP A 143 -39.47 61.30 -16.33
CA ASP A 143 -38.53 61.54 -17.42
C ASP A 143 -39.27 61.78 -18.75
N ALA A 144 -40.37 61.06 -19.00
CA ALA A 144 -41.23 61.30 -20.17
C ALA A 144 -41.96 62.66 -20.09
N ALA A 145 -42.47 63.05 -18.91
CA ALA A 145 -43.12 64.34 -18.69
C ALA A 145 -42.14 65.51 -18.85
N LYS A 146 -40.91 65.38 -18.32
CA LYS A 146 -39.84 66.37 -18.53
C LYS A 146 -39.47 66.52 -20.00
N LYS A 147 -39.40 65.41 -20.73
CA LYS A 147 -39.12 65.43 -22.17
C LYS A 147 -40.25 66.13 -22.94
N ALA A 148 -41.51 65.85 -22.62
CA ALA A 148 -42.67 66.48 -23.25
C ALA A 148 -42.82 67.98 -22.95
N LEU A 149 -42.24 68.48 -21.85
CA LEU A 149 -42.20 69.91 -21.51
C LEU A 149 -41.02 70.66 -22.16
N GLN A 150 -40.03 69.93 -22.70
CA GLN A 150 -38.85 70.49 -23.36
C GLN A 150 -38.99 70.52 -24.90
N GLU A 151 -39.99 69.83 -25.44
CA GLU A 151 -40.44 69.89 -26.84
C GLU A 151 -41.51 70.98 -27.01
#